data_AF-A0A2C5ZQP0-F1
#
_entry.id   AF-A0A2C5ZQP0-F1
#
_cell.length_a   1.000
_cell.length_b   1.000
_cell.length_c   1.000
_cell.angle_alpha   90.00
_cell.angle_beta   90.00
_cell.angle_gamma   90.00
#
_symmetry.space_group_name_H-M   'P 1'
#
loop_
_entity.id
_entity.type
_entity.pdbx_description
1 polymer ?
#
loop_
_entity_poly.entity_id
_entity_poly.type
_entity_poly.pdbx_seq_one_letter_code
_entity_poly.pdbx_strand_id
1 'polypeptide(L)'
;MAYSATLAHQRGLLSADDHLRLLRLFSRAGLAMDHADFDAALLERATAAILKTRDGKLRAAVPVSPMGRCVFLNDVSQRDMCAALEEHKRLMAQFPRAGEGLDAFVDASDTGYSLQGVPVELELANGTANGNANGTANGTANGSNGHDDAALLLSSATIVDKAGRAAPKVAVAAVDGNGVA
;
A
#
# COMPACT_ATOMS: atom_id res chain seq x y z
N MET A 1 -11.83 3.46 -6.49
CA MET A 1 -13.17 3.52 -7.10
C MET A 1 -14.15 4.36 -6.27
N ALA A 2 -14.39 4.03 -5.00
CA ALA A 2 -15.33 4.76 -4.15
C ALA A 2 -14.96 6.26 -4.02
N TYR A 3 -13.69 6.55 -3.75
CA TYR A 3 -13.14 7.90 -3.76
C TYR A 3 -13.36 8.65 -5.10
N SER A 4 -13.06 8.00 -6.23
CA SER A 4 -13.24 8.58 -7.57
C SER A 4 -14.70 8.92 -7.85
N ALA A 5 -15.66 8.15 -7.31
CA ALA A 5 -17.08 8.46 -7.40
C ALA A 5 -17.45 9.69 -6.56
N THR A 6 -16.87 9.86 -5.36
CA THR A 6 -17.03 11.09 -4.56
C THR A 6 -16.46 12.31 -5.29
N LEU A 7 -15.27 12.19 -5.89
CA LEU A 7 -14.69 13.26 -6.70
C LEU A 7 -15.59 13.62 -7.91
N ALA A 8 -16.16 12.62 -8.58
CA ALA A 8 -17.10 12.84 -9.68
C ALA A 8 -18.38 13.56 -9.23
N HIS A 9 -18.90 13.17 -8.07
CA HIS A 9 -20.10 13.77 -7.49
C HIS A 9 -19.86 15.25 -7.12
N GLN A 10 -18.75 15.57 -6.47
CA GLN A 10 -18.39 16.96 -6.16
C GLN A 10 -18.22 17.83 -7.41
N ARG A 11 -17.79 17.23 -8.54
CA ARG A 11 -17.68 17.91 -9.83
C ARG A 11 -18.99 17.97 -10.63
N GLY A 12 -20.09 17.46 -10.09
CA GLY A 12 -21.39 17.45 -10.77
C GLY A 12 -21.48 16.47 -11.94
N LEU A 13 -20.50 15.56 -12.10
CA LEU A 13 -20.50 14.54 -13.16
C LEU A 13 -21.36 13.34 -12.80
N LEU A 14 -21.52 13.07 -11.50
CA LEU A 14 -22.28 11.95 -10.97
C LEU A 14 -23.42 12.48 -10.09
N SER A 15 -24.65 12.05 -10.37
CA SER A 15 -25.82 12.40 -9.56
C SER A 15 -25.68 11.84 -8.14
N ALA A 16 -26.35 12.47 -7.17
CA ALA A 16 -26.35 12.00 -5.78
C ALA A 16 -26.92 10.58 -5.67
N ASP A 17 -27.97 10.28 -6.44
CA ASP A 17 -28.60 8.96 -6.45
C ASP A 17 -27.67 7.88 -7.00
N ASP A 18 -26.99 8.15 -8.12
CA ASP A 18 -26.02 7.21 -8.70
C ASP A 18 -24.79 7.03 -7.79
N HIS A 19 -24.32 8.10 -7.16
CA HIS A 19 -23.22 8.06 -6.20
C HIS A 19 -23.56 7.16 -5.00
N LEU A 20 -24.69 7.41 -4.35
CA LEU A 20 -25.15 6.58 -3.23
C LEU A 20 -25.45 5.15 -3.65
N ARG A 21 -26.01 4.94 -4.84
CA ARG A 21 -26.26 3.60 -5.37
C ARG A 21 -24.96 2.80 -5.54
N LEU A 22 -23.90 3.42 -6.04
CA LEU A 22 -22.57 2.81 -6.19
C LEU A 22 -21.94 2.47 -4.83
N LEU A 23 -21.97 3.40 -3.87
CA LEU A 23 -21.42 3.16 -2.53
C LEU A 23 -22.20 2.08 -1.77
N ARG A 24 -23.54 2.09 -1.86
CA ARG A 24 -24.37 1.02 -1.26
C ARG A 24 -24.08 -0.34 -1.88
N LEU A 25 -23.79 -0.41 -3.17
CA LEU A 25 -23.37 -1.65 -3.83
C LEU A 25 -22.06 -2.17 -3.24
N PHE A 26 -21.03 -1.32 -3.16
CA PHE A 26 -19.72 -1.72 -2.60
C PHE A 26 -19.84 -2.17 -1.14
N SER A 27 -20.58 -1.42 -0.32
CA SER A 27 -20.81 -1.76 1.08
C SER A 27 -21.49 -3.13 1.26
N ARG A 28 -22.52 -3.42 0.45
CA ARG A 28 -23.21 -4.73 0.47
C ARG A 28 -22.34 -5.88 -0.04
N ALA A 29 -21.47 -5.60 -1.00
CA ALA A 29 -20.51 -6.58 -1.53
C ALA A 29 -19.32 -6.82 -0.58
N GLY A 30 -19.23 -6.10 0.54
CA GLY A 30 -18.11 -6.22 1.48
C GLY A 30 -16.81 -5.58 0.98
N LEU A 31 -16.86 -4.77 -0.09
CA LEU A 31 -15.67 -4.13 -0.65
C LEU A 31 -15.19 -2.97 0.22
N ALA A 32 -13.87 -2.82 0.33
CA ALA A 32 -13.26 -1.65 0.96
C ALA A 32 -13.58 -0.38 0.16
N MET A 33 -14.29 0.54 0.82
CA MET A 33 -14.58 1.86 0.27
C MET A 33 -13.61 2.91 0.80
N ASP A 34 -13.18 2.79 2.06
CA ASP A 34 -12.13 3.60 2.70
C ASP A 34 -11.13 2.70 3.45
N HIS A 35 -10.00 3.30 3.82
CA HIS A 35 -8.96 2.69 4.66
C HIS A 35 -8.31 3.74 5.56
N ALA A 36 -7.84 3.33 6.75
CA ALA A 36 -7.20 4.23 7.71
C ALA A 36 -5.98 4.95 7.12
N ASP A 37 -5.13 4.22 6.39
CA ASP A 37 -3.93 4.78 5.74
C ASP A 37 -4.22 5.63 4.50
N PHE A 38 -5.49 5.71 4.04
CA PHE A 38 -5.85 6.54 2.91
C PHE A 38 -5.97 8.01 3.32
N ASP A 39 -4.82 8.68 3.44
CA ASP A 39 -4.70 10.08 3.86
C ASP A 39 -4.20 11.01 2.73
N ALA A 40 -4.13 12.31 3.03
CA ALA A 40 -3.71 13.32 2.07
C ALA A 40 -2.24 13.13 1.62
N ALA A 41 -1.37 12.67 2.52
CA ALA A 41 0.04 12.44 2.22
C ALA A 41 0.22 11.25 1.26
N LEU A 42 -0.53 10.16 1.46
CA LEU A 42 -0.57 9.02 0.56
C LEU A 42 -1.15 9.43 -0.79
N LEU A 43 -2.23 10.21 -0.80
CA LEU A 43 -2.86 10.70 -2.03
C LEU A 43 -1.89 11.54 -2.87
N GLU A 44 -1.12 12.43 -2.23
CA GLU A 44 -0.08 13.22 -2.89
C GLU A 44 1.02 12.33 -3.47
N ARG A 45 1.59 11.43 -2.68
CA ARG A 45 2.65 10.51 -3.13
C ARG A 45 2.16 9.63 -4.29
N ALA A 46 0.95 9.09 -4.19
CA ALA A 46 0.34 8.26 -5.22
C ALA A 46 0.08 9.07 -6.51
N THR A 47 -0.38 10.30 -6.39
CA THR A 47 -0.57 11.21 -7.53
C THR A 47 0.76 11.52 -8.22
N ALA A 48 1.80 11.86 -7.45
CA ALA A 48 3.14 12.10 -8.01
C ALA A 48 3.70 10.86 -8.72
N ALA A 49 3.45 9.66 -8.19
CA ALA A 49 3.85 8.41 -8.82
C ALA A 49 3.08 8.16 -10.14
N ILE A 50 1.75 8.33 -10.15
CA ILE A 50 0.95 8.03 -11.34
C ILE A 50 1.25 8.99 -12.49
N LEU A 51 1.53 10.26 -12.21
CA LEU A 51 1.91 11.24 -13.23
C LEU A 51 3.17 10.83 -13.99
N LYS A 52 4.15 10.21 -13.31
CA LYS A 52 5.38 9.68 -13.95
C LYS A 52 5.06 8.57 -14.96
N THR A 53 4.04 7.76 -14.67
CA THR A 53 3.65 6.63 -15.53
C THR A 53 2.68 7.00 -16.65
N ARG A 54 2.19 8.25 -16.68
CA ARG A 54 1.10 8.70 -17.58
C ARG A 54 1.46 9.97 -18.35
N ASP A 55 2.72 10.12 -18.73
CA ASP A 55 3.22 11.24 -19.53
C ASP A 55 2.92 12.62 -18.88
N GLY A 56 2.96 12.69 -17.55
CA GLY A 56 2.63 13.90 -16.80
C GLY A 56 1.15 14.26 -16.75
N LYS A 57 0.24 13.39 -17.21
CA LYS A 57 -1.22 13.61 -17.17
C LYS A 57 -1.87 12.68 -16.16
N LEU A 58 -2.73 13.22 -15.31
CA LEU A 58 -3.41 12.44 -14.28
C LEU A 58 -4.26 11.32 -14.89
N ARG A 59 -5.04 11.65 -15.93
CA ARG A 59 -5.99 10.74 -16.60
C ARG A 59 -6.84 9.97 -15.57
N ALA A 60 -7.39 10.68 -14.58
CA ALA A 60 -8.21 10.06 -13.53
C ALA A 60 -9.55 9.63 -14.12
N ALA A 61 -9.78 8.32 -14.19
CA ALA A 61 -11.03 7.75 -14.63
C ALA A 61 -12.11 7.98 -13.57
N VAL A 62 -13.21 8.63 -13.95
CA VAL A 62 -14.34 8.91 -13.07
C VAL A 62 -15.67 8.49 -13.72
N PRO A 63 -16.62 7.95 -12.94
CA PRO A 63 -17.95 7.63 -13.44
C PRO A 63 -18.75 8.91 -13.74
N VAL A 64 -19.67 8.82 -14.70
CA VAL A 64 -20.58 9.91 -15.07
C VAL A 64 -22.01 9.38 -15.08
N SER A 65 -22.99 10.23 -14.76
CA SER A 65 -24.41 9.91 -14.93
C SER A 65 -24.87 10.11 -16.38
N PRO A 66 -25.72 9.23 -16.93
CA PRO A 66 -26.17 7.96 -16.35
C PRO A 66 -25.04 6.92 -16.26
N MET A 67 -25.08 6.07 -15.23
CA MET A 67 -24.06 5.04 -15.01
C MET A 67 -23.84 4.13 -16.21
N GLY A 68 -22.62 3.62 -16.36
CA GLY A 68 -22.17 2.84 -17.53
C GLY A 68 -21.21 3.62 -18.44
N ARG A 69 -20.89 4.87 -18.08
CA ARG A 69 -19.94 5.73 -18.79
C ARG A 69 -18.82 6.20 -17.86
N CYS A 70 -17.65 6.46 -18.43
CA CYS A 70 -16.48 6.97 -17.74
C CYS A 70 -15.83 8.08 -18.57
N VAL A 71 -15.28 9.09 -17.89
CA VAL A 71 -14.45 10.13 -18.49
C VAL A 71 -13.12 10.24 -17.77
N PHE A 72 -12.13 10.84 -18.41
CA PHE A 72 -10.81 11.06 -17.82
C PHE A 72 -10.63 12.53 -17.44
N LEU A 73 -10.37 12.77 -16.16
CA LEU A 73 -10.03 14.09 -15.64
C LEU A 73 -8.51 14.28 -15.67
N ASN A 74 -8.06 15.39 -16.24
CA ASN A 74 -6.65 15.79 -16.25
C ASN A 74 -6.40 17.05 -15.43
N ASP A 75 -7.45 17.79 -15.11
CA ASP A 75 -7.47 19.11 -14.49
C ASP A 75 -7.93 19.03 -13.03
N VAL A 76 -7.42 18.07 -12.27
CA VAL A 76 -7.74 17.93 -10.84
C VAL A 76 -6.59 18.48 -10.01
N SER A 77 -6.83 19.59 -9.32
CA SER A 77 -5.84 20.17 -8.42
C SER A 77 -5.69 19.30 -7.17
N GLN A 78 -4.52 19.36 -6.54
CA GLN A 78 -4.28 18.68 -5.25
C GLN A 78 -5.28 19.10 -4.19
N ARG A 79 -5.63 20.39 -4.15
CA ARG A 79 -6.64 20.94 -3.24
C ARG A 79 -8.00 20.29 -3.45
N ASP A 80 -8.46 20.14 -4.69
CA ASP A 80 -9.75 19.52 -4.98
C ASP A 80 -9.73 18.02 -4.65
N MET A 81 -8.59 17.36 -4.86
CA MET A 81 -8.40 15.96 -4.45
C MET A 81 -8.48 15.79 -2.92
N CYS A 82 -7.86 16.69 -2.15
CA CYS A 82 -7.94 16.68 -0.69
C CYS A 82 -9.36 17.00 -0.19
N ALA A 83 -10.04 18.00 -0.78
CA ALA A 83 -11.43 18.30 -0.44
C ALA A 83 -12.37 17.13 -0.75
N ALA A 84 -12.12 16.39 -1.84
CA ALA A 84 -12.82 15.14 -2.13
C ALA A 84 -12.52 14.05 -1.12
N LEU A 85 -11.30 14.00 -0.58
CA LEU A 85 -10.90 13.00 0.40
C LEU A 85 -11.58 13.25 1.74
N GLU A 86 -11.62 14.50 2.21
CA GLU A 86 -12.31 14.90 3.44
C GLU A 86 -13.80 14.55 3.37
N GLU A 87 -14.45 14.93 2.27
CA GLU A 87 -15.86 14.58 2.07
C GLU A 87 -16.08 13.08 1.95
N HIS A 88 -15.16 12.37 1.29
CA HIS A 88 -15.20 10.92 1.20
C HIS A 88 -15.15 10.28 2.58
N LYS A 89 -14.19 10.67 3.43
CA LYS A 89 -14.09 10.15 4.81
C LYS A 89 -15.33 10.48 5.65
N ARG A 90 -15.84 11.72 5.55
CA ARG A 90 -17.07 12.15 6.23
C ARG A 90 -18.28 11.30 5.81
N LEU A 91 -18.38 10.95 4.54
CA LEU A 91 -19.45 10.11 4.01
C LEU A 91 -19.28 8.65 4.45
N MET A 92 -18.06 8.11 4.41
CA MET A 92 -17.78 6.71 4.76
C MET A 92 -18.04 6.41 6.23
N ALA A 93 -17.87 7.39 7.12
CA ALA A 93 -18.27 7.28 8.53
C ALA A 93 -19.77 6.94 8.74
N GLN A 94 -20.63 7.18 7.76
CA GLN A 94 -22.06 6.85 7.82
C GLN A 94 -22.39 5.45 7.28
N PHE A 95 -21.43 4.77 6.65
CA PHE A 95 -21.59 3.41 6.15
C PHE A 95 -21.15 2.39 7.21
N PRO A 96 -21.63 1.12 7.13
CA PRO A 96 -21.16 0.05 8.00
C PRO A 96 -19.62 -0.04 8.00
N ARG A 97 -19.04 -0.27 9.19
CA ARG A 97 -17.59 -0.39 9.41
C ARG A 97 -16.80 0.85 8.97
N ALA A 98 -17.43 2.03 8.95
CA ALA A 98 -16.85 3.27 8.44
C ALA A 98 -16.27 3.14 7.01
N GLY A 99 -16.80 2.24 6.19
CA GLY A 99 -16.31 1.97 4.83
C GLY A 99 -15.21 0.92 4.72
N GLU A 100 -14.77 0.29 5.82
CA GLU A 100 -13.83 -0.83 5.77
C GLU A 100 -14.43 -2.07 5.08
N GLY A 101 -13.57 -2.75 4.33
CA GLY A 101 -13.89 -4.00 3.65
C GLY A 101 -13.97 -5.18 4.61
N LEU A 102 -14.68 -6.23 4.21
CA LEU A 102 -14.62 -7.54 4.87
C LEU A 102 -13.45 -8.32 4.31
N ASP A 103 -12.70 -9.00 5.19
CA ASP A 103 -11.56 -9.86 4.83
C ASP A 103 -10.60 -9.18 3.84
N ALA A 104 -10.24 -7.94 4.14
CA ALA A 104 -9.41 -7.10 3.26
C ALA A 104 -7.98 -7.62 3.07
N PHE A 105 -7.54 -8.54 3.94
CA PHE A 105 -6.23 -9.16 3.91
C PHE A 105 -6.37 -10.67 3.79
N VAL A 106 -5.59 -11.26 2.88
CA VAL A 106 -5.47 -12.70 2.73
C VAL A 106 -4.37 -13.22 3.65
N ASP A 107 -4.55 -14.41 4.21
CA ASP A 107 -3.50 -15.09 4.96
C ASP A 107 -2.72 -16.08 4.08
N ALA A 108 -1.68 -16.70 4.66
CA ALA A 108 -0.86 -17.69 3.97
C ALA A 108 -1.64 -18.98 3.62
N SER A 109 -2.81 -19.19 4.21
CA SER A 109 -3.69 -20.32 3.91
C SER A 109 -4.55 -20.07 2.67
N ASP A 110 -5.01 -18.84 2.50
CA ASP A 110 -5.87 -18.43 1.39
C ASP A 110 -5.12 -18.33 0.05
N THR A 111 -3.80 -18.17 0.11
CA THR A 111 -2.93 -18.07 -1.09
C THR A 111 -2.44 -19.41 -1.63
N GLY A 112 -2.81 -20.54 -1.00
CA GLY A 112 -2.42 -21.88 -1.44
C GLY A 112 -0.94 -22.23 -1.24
N TYR A 113 -0.17 -21.38 -0.55
CA TYR A 113 1.24 -21.62 -0.21
C TYR A 113 1.43 -22.43 1.09
N SER A 114 0.36 -22.95 1.66
CA SER A 114 0.42 -23.85 2.82
C SER A 114 -0.35 -25.14 2.57
N LEU A 115 0.30 -26.26 2.86
CA LEU A 115 -0.32 -27.57 2.97
C LEU A 115 -0.61 -27.81 4.45
N GLN A 116 -1.88 -28.09 4.79
CA GLN A 116 -2.35 -28.31 6.17
C GLN A 116 -1.93 -27.21 7.19
N GLY A 117 -1.88 -25.95 6.78
CA GLY A 117 -1.57 -24.82 7.66
C GLY A 117 -0.08 -24.63 7.96
N VAL A 118 0.80 -25.35 7.27
CA VAL A 118 2.26 -25.19 7.37
C VAL A 118 2.77 -24.56 6.07
N PRO A 119 3.61 -23.50 6.12
CA PRO A 119 4.21 -22.95 4.91
C PRO A 119 5.06 -24.03 4.22
N VAL A 120 4.90 -24.18 2.90
CA VAL A 120 5.55 -25.24 2.08
C VAL A 120 7.09 -25.23 2.20
N GLU A 121 7.70 -24.09 2.54
CA GLU A 121 9.14 -24.00 2.81
C GLU A 121 9.61 -24.82 4.03
N LEU A 122 8.73 -25.03 5.03
CA LEU A 122 9.03 -25.87 6.20
C LEU A 122 8.92 -27.37 5.90
N GLU A 123 8.00 -27.78 5.02
CA GLU A 123 7.86 -29.18 4.63
C GLU A 123 8.98 -29.65 3.70
N LEU A 124 9.45 -28.79 2.78
CA LEU A 124 10.58 -29.13 1.90
C LEU A 124 11.91 -29.28 2.67
N ALA A 125 12.05 -28.61 3.83
CA ALA A 125 13.20 -28.77 4.72
C ALA A 125 13.16 -30.09 5.53
N ASN A 126 11.99 -30.73 5.66
CA ASN A 126 11.80 -32.02 6.33
C ASN A 126 11.69 -33.21 5.36
N GLY A 127 11.97 -32.99 4.08
CA GLY A 127 12.11 -34.03 3.06
C GLY A 127 13.30 -34.95 3.37
N THR A 128 13.11 -35.84 4.34
CA THR A 128 14.03 -36.95 4.61
C THR A 128 14.01 -37.83 3.37
N ALA A 129 15.05 -37.71 2.55
CA ALA A 129 15.29 -38.56 1.41
C ALA A 129 15.31 -40.02 1.86
N ASN A 130 14.27 -40.80 1.54
CA ASN A 130 14.37 -42.24 1.58
C ASN A 130 15.07 -42.71 0.29
N GLY A 131 16.35 -42.33 0.17
CA GLY A 131 17.25 -42.76 -0.89
C GLY A 131 17.95 -44.04 -0.46
N ASN A 132 17.52 -45.18 -1.00
CA ASN A 132 18.29 -46.41 -0.92
C ASN A 132 19.52 -46.27 -1.84
N ALA A 133 20.63 -45.76 -1.30
CA ALA A 133 21.89 -45.65 -2.02
C ALA A 133 23.03 -46.24 -1.17
N ASN A 134 23.50 -47.40 -1.62
CA ASN A 134 24.68 -48.09 -1.14
C ASN A 134 25.95 -47.33 -1.59
N GLY A 135 26.82 -46.92 -0.66
CA GLY A 135 28.05 -46.21 -1.01
C GLY A 135 28.84 -45.71 0.19
N THR A 136 29.82 -46.50 0.62
CA THR A 136 30.89 -46.16 1.58
C THR A 136 31.71 -44.94 1.15
N ALA A 137 31.89 -43.94 2.02
CA ALA A 137 33.16 -43.20 2.13
C ALA A 137 33.24 -42.34 3.41
N ASN A 138 34.40 -42.47 4.03
CA ASN A 138 34.92 -41.89 5.26
C ASN A 138 35.18 -40.37 5.11
N GLY A 139 34.90 -39.56 6.13
CA GLY A 139 35.19 -38.12 6.08
C GLY A 139 34.90 -37.38 7.40
N THR A 140 35.98 -36.98 8.05
CA THR A 140 36.11 -36.44 9.40
C THR A 140 35.42 -35.09 9.62
N ALA A 141 34.93 -34.87 10.85
CA ALA A 141 34.31 -33.65 11.36
C ALA A 141 35.18 -32.39 11.26
N ASN A 142 34.54 -31.22 11.10
CA ASN A 142 34.93 -30.00 11.82
C ASN A 142 33.91 -28.87 11.64
N GLY A 143 33.62 -28.13 12.72
CA GLY A 143 33.04 -26.78 12.63
C GLY A 143 31.85 -26.52 13.55
N SER A 144 32.16 -26.28 14.81
CA SER A 144 31.28 -25.77 15.86
C SER A 144 30.85 -24.31 15.65
N ASN A 145 29.91 -23.88 16.52
CA ASN A 145 29.56 -22.53 17.01
C ASN A 145 28.15 -22.13 16.54
N GLY A 146 27.10 -22.15 17.36
CA GLY A 146 27.02 -21.81 18.78
C GLY A 146 26.58 -20.36 18.93
N HIS A 147 25.37 -20.18 19.51
CA HIS A 147 25.02 -19.14 20.49
C HIS A 147 24.80 -17.68 19.98
N ASP A 148 23.84 -16.84 20.40
CA ASP A 148 22.70 -16.86 21.33
C ASP A 148 21.81 -15.63 21.08
N ASP A 149 20.55 -15.70 21.51
CA ASP A 149 19.66 -14.59 21.83
C ASP A 149 20.26 -13.60 22.86
N ALA A 150 20.14 -12.28 22.62
CA ALA A 150 19.84 -11.27 23.64
C ALA A 150 19.68 -9.84 23.07
N ALA A 151 18.46 -9.31 23.22
CA ALA A 151 18.07 -7.97 23.68
C ALA A 151 18.78 -6.68 23.18
N LEU A 152 17.95 -5.79 22.61
CA LEU A 152 17.88 -4.32 22.78
C LEU A 152 19.16 -3.49 22.63
N LEU A 153 19.21 -2.65 21.59
CA LEU A 153 19.64 -1.24 21.73
C LEU A 153 19.26 -0.41 20.49
N LEU A 154 18.45 0.62 20.75
CA LEU A 154 18.15 1.71 19.83
C LEU A 154 19.45 2.46 19.51
N SER A 155 19.96 2.33 18.29
CA SER A 155 21.05 3.20 17.81
C SER A 155 20.76 3.65 16.38
N SER A 156 20.98 4.94 16.15
CA SER A 156 20.65 5.69 14.94
C SER A 156 21.27 5.06 13.69
N ALA A 157 20.43 4.47 12.83
CA ALA A 157 20.86 3.91 11.56
C ALA A 157 21.40 5.02 10.65
N THR A 158 22.71 4.98 10.36
CA THR A 158 23.33 5.80 9.32
C THR A 158 23.21 5.05 8.01
N ILE A 159 22.58 5.66 7.00
CA ILE A 159 22.48 5.06 5.66
C ILE A 159 23.86 5.10 5.01
N VAL A 160 24.38 3.91 4.70
CA VAL A 160 25.62 3.68 3.93
C VAL A 160 25.27 3.23 2.51
N ASP A 161 26.11 3.56 1.54
CA ASP A 161 25.93 3.13 0.15
C ASP A 161 26.35 1.66 -0.06
N LYS A 162 26.10 1.13 -1.26
CA LYS A 162 26.38 -0.27 -1.65
C LYS A 162 27.88 -0.62 -1.60
N ALA A 163 28.77 0.36 -1.41
CA ALA A 163 30.22 0.16 -1.26
C ALA A 163 30.69 0.35 0.20
N GLY A 164 29.78 0.49 1.16
CA GLY A 164 30.08 0.57 2.59
C GLY A 164 30.72 1.90 3.02
N ARG A 165 30.62 2.96 2.21
CA ARG A 165 31.15 4.28 2.60
C ARG A 165 30.05 5.13 3.22
N ALA A 166 30.38 5.77 4.34
CA ALA A 166 29.50 6.73 4.99
C ALA A 166 29.39 8.00 4.14
N ALA A 167 28.16 8.45 3.87
CA ALA A 167 27.94 9.71 3.16
C ALA A 167 28.46 10.90 3.99
N PRO A 168 29.16 11.88 3.40
CA PRO A 168 29.60 13.06 4.12
C PRO A 168 28.38 13.89 4.56
N LYS A 169 28.39 14.34 5.82
CA LYS A 169 27.35 15.20 6.40
C LYS A 169 27.29 16.51 5.62
N VAL A 170 26.23 16.73 4.87
CA VAL A 170 25.93 18.04 4.26
C VAL A 170 25.45 18.96 5.39
N ALA A 171 26.26 19.95 5.74
CA ALA A 171 25.84 21.03 6.63
C ALA A 171 24.86 21.94 5.89
N VAL A 172 23.59 21.96 6.32
CA VAL A 172 22.62 22.96 5.88
C VAL A 172 22.91 24.24 6.66
N ALA A 173 23.47 25.25 5.99
CA ALA A 173 23.55 26.59 6.53
C ALA A 173 22.15 27.20 6.54
N ALA A 174 21.71 27.65 7.73
CA ALA A 174 20.54 28.50 7.87
C ALA A 174 20.80 29.83 7.15
N VAL A 175 19.89 30.24 6.26
CA VAL A 175 19.80 31.63 5.80
C VAL A 175 18.57 32.21 6.49
N ASP A 176 18.82 32.96 7.55
CA ASP A 176 17.83 33.81 8.20
C ASP A 176 17.39 34.91 7.23
N GLY A 177 16.08 35.11 7.13
CA GLY A 177 15.50 36.16 6.30
C GLY A 177 15.66 37.55 6.92
N ASN A 178 15.87 38.56 6.09
CA ASN A 178 15.27 39.88 6.28
C ASN A 178 15.30 40.69 4.97
N GLY A 179 14.18 41.27 4.57
CA GLY A 179 14.12 42.16 3.40
C GLY A 179 12.72 42.39 2.83
N VAL A 180 11.82 42.92 3.65
CA VAL A 180 10.63 43.63 3.18
C VAL A 180 11.00 45.11 3.08
N ALA A 181 10.73 45.70 1.90
CA ALA A 181 10.69 47.14 1.56
C ALA A 181 11.98 47.97 1.77
#